data_AF-A0A8I0BRM3-F1
#
_entry.id   AF-A0A8I0BRM3-F1
#
_cell.length_a   1.000
_cell.length_b   1.000
_cell.length_c   1.000
_cell.angle_alpha   90.00
_cell.angle_beta   90.00
_cell.angle_gamma   90.00
#
_symmetry.space_group_name_H-M   'P 1'
#
loop_
_entity.id
_entity.type
_entity.pdbx_description
1 polymer ?
#
loop_
_entity_poly.entity_id
_entity_poly.type
_entity_poly.pdbx_seq_one_letter_code
_entity_poly.pdbx_strand_id
1 'polypeptide(L)' 'MFDSDSFGLWAMFAFWGSAIGGIFLAIQWANRKSKKSPAPKDVILKSLQQRLDNGEISEEEYQRRLKDL' A
#
# COMPACT_ATOMS: atom_id res chain seq x y z
N MET A 1 -40.38 22.05 -17.31
CA MET A 1 -39.68 23.17 -16.63
C MET A 1 -38.81 22.50 -15.58
N PHE A 2 -37.50 22.35 -15.84
CA PHE A 2 -36.61 21.76 -14.84
C PHE A 2 -36.33 22.84 -13.81
N ASP A 3 -36.79 22.63 -12.57
CA ASP A 3 -36.54 23.56 -11.48
C ASP A 3 -35.04 23.68 -11.24
N SER A 4 -34.51 24.87 -11.45
CA SER A 4 -33.10 25.24 -11.26
C SER A 4 -32.57 24.81 -9.89
N ASP A 5 -33.44 24.84 -8.88
CA ASP A 5 -33.15 24.41 -7.51
C ASP A 5 -32.90 22.90 -7.39
N SER A 6 -33.66 22.09 -8.14
CA SER A 6 -33.46 20.64 -8.18
C SER A 6 -32.16 20.27 -8.88
N PHE A 7 -31.81 20.99 -9.95
CA PHE A 7 -30.55 20.78 -10.66
C PHE A 7 -29.34 21.11 -9.80
N GLY A 8 -29.38 22.20 -9.03
CA GLY A 8 -28.31 22.58 -8.11
C GLY A 8 -28.04 21.52 -7.04
N LEU A 9 -29.09 20.96 -6.44
CA LEU A 9 -28.97 19.90 -5.43
C LEU A 9 -28.36 18.62 -6.01
N TRP A 10 -28.81 18.19 -7.18
CA TRP A 10 -28.24 17.00 -7.85
C TRP A 10 -26.79 17.21 -8.27
N ALA A 11 -26.45 18.39 -8.79
CA ALA A 11 -25.07 18.74 -9.14
C ALA A 11 -24.16 18.74 -7.90
N MET A 12 -24.65 19.23 -6.75
CA MET A 12 -23.92 19.20 -5.49
C MET A 12 -23.62 17.75 -5.05
N PHE A 13 -24.62 16.87 -5.05
CA PHE A 13 -24.40 15.47 -4.68
C PHE A 13 -23.50 14.72 -5.66
N ALA A 14 -23.65 14.96 -6.97
CA ALA A 14 -22.78 14.37 -7.98
C ALA A 14 -21.33 14.83 -7.80
N PHE A 15 -21.11 16.12 -7.54
CA PHE A 15 -19.79 16.69 -7.29
C PHE A 15 -19.13 16.09 -6.04
N TRP A 16 -19.80 16.11 -4.89
CA TRP A 16 -19.24 15.58 -3.65
C TRP A 16 -19.09 14.06 -3.66
N GLY A 17 -20.04 13.34 -4.28
CA GLY A 17 -19.93 11.90 -4.49
C GLY A 17 -18.74 11.53 -5.38
N SER A 18 -18.52 12.29 -6.46
CA SER A 18 -17.36 12.13 -7.34
C SER A 18 -16.05 12.48 -6.63
N ALA A 19 -16.01 13.56 -5.83
CA ALA A 19 -14.83 13.97 -5.09
C ALA A 19 -14.37 12.87 -4.11
N ILE A 20 -15.29 12.33 -3.31
CA ILE A 20 -15.00 11.25 -2.37
C ILE A 20 -14.57 9.98 -3.12
N GLY A 21 -15.30 9.60 -4.17
CA GLY A 21 -14.96 8.44 -5.00
C GLY A 21 -13.58 8.58 -5.66
N GLY A 22 -13.25 9.78 -6.14
CA GLY A 22 -11.96 10.10 -6.76
C GLY A 22 -10.81 10.00 -5.77
N ILE A 23 -10.97 10.52 -4.56
CA ILE A 23 -9.97 10.39 -3.48
C ILE A 23 -9.76 8.91 -3.13
N PHE A 24 -10.85 8.15 -2.96
CA PHE A 24 -10.77 6.72 -2.66
C PHE A 24 -10.03 5.94 -3.76
N LEU A 25 -10.37 6.19 -5.03
CA LEU A 25 -9.70 5.58 -6.19
C LEU A 25 -8.22 5.97 -6.27
N ALA A 26 -7.88 7.24 -6.02
CA ALA A 26 -6.51 7.73 -6.00
C ALA A 26 -5.68 7.03 -4.91
N ILE A 27 -6.22 6.92 -3.70
CA ILE A 27 -5.59 6.19 -2.57
C ILE A 27 -5.45 4.70 -2.91
N GLN A 28 -6.50 4.07 -3.45
CA GLN A 28 -6.46 2.67 -3.83
C GLN A 28 -5.41 2.41 -4.92
N TRP A 29 -5.27 3.31 -5.90
CA TRP A 29 -4.28 3.21 -6.96
C TRP A 29 -2.86 3.42 -6.42
N ALA A 30 -2.64 4.42 -5.56
CA ALA A 30 -1.37 4.65 -4.89
C ALA A 30 -0.95 3.43 -4.05
N ASN A 31 -1.87 2.87 -3.27
CA ASN A 31 -1.62 1.67 -2.48
C ASN A 31 -1.37 0.42 -3.34
N ARG A 32 -2.06 0.27 -4.48
CA ARG A 32 -1.76 -0.80 -5.46
C ARG A 32 -0.36 -0.65 -6.05
N LYS A 33 0.09 0.58 -6.29
CA LYS A 33 1.47 0.86 -6.74
C LYS A 33 2.51 0.53 -5.66
N SER A 34 2.16 0.74 -4.39
CA SER A 34 2.99 0.37 -3.23
C SER A 34 2.98 -1.13 -2.90
N LYS A 35 2.00 -1.90 -3.39
CA LYS A 35 1.92 -3.36 -3.24
C LYS A 35 2.81 -4.12 -4.23
N LYS A 36 3.78 -3.47 -4.88
CA LYS A 36 4.81 -4.18 -5.63
C LYS A 36 5.87 -4.70 -4.65
N SER A 37 5.65 -5.95 -4.28
CA SER A 37 6.59 -6.89 -3.68
C SER A 37 6.81 -6.74 -2.17
N PRO A 38 6.86 -7.86 -1.40
CA PRO A 38 7.68 -7.86 -0.18
C PRO A 38 9.06 -7.28 -0.56
N ALA A 39 9.71 -6.60 0.39
CA ALA A 39 11.01 -5.97 0.16
C ALA A 39 11.89 -6.89 -0.71
N PRO A 40 12.64 -6.35 -1.70
CA PRO A 40 13.45 -7.18 -2.59
C PRO A 40 14.22 -8.20 -1.77
N LYS A 41 14.26 -9.47 -2.21
CA LYS A 41 14.88 -10.56 -1.44
C LYS A 41 16.29 -10.16 -0.99
N ASP A 42 17.00 -9.40 -1.81
CA ASP A 42 18.32 -8.81 -1.56
C ASP A 42 18.36 -7.90 -0.33
N VAL A 43 17.33 -7.08 -0.10
CA VAL A 43 17.20 -6.21 1.07
C VAL A 43 16.93 -7.05 2.32
N ILE A 44 16.07 -8.07 2.22
CA ILE A 44 15.77 -8.98 3.32
C ILE A 44 17.03 -9.77 3.70
N LEU A 45 17.75 -10.33 2.72
CA LEU A 45 19.00 -11.04 2.90
C LEU A 45 20.05 -10.15 3.59
N LYS A 46 20.21 -8.91 3.12
CA LYS A 46 21.15 -7.94 3.71
C LYS A 46 20.80 -7.62 5.16
N SER A 47 19.51 -7.47 5.49
CA SER A 47 19.07 -7.25 6.88
C SER A 47 19.30 -8.48 7.75
N LEU A 48 19.11 -9.70 7.22
CA LEU A 48 19.33 -10.94 7.97
C LEU A 48 20.82 -11.17 8.22
N GLN A 49 21.67 -10.95 7.21
CA GLN A 49 23.13 -11.01 7.34
C GLN A 49 23.63 -10.01 8.39
N GLN A 50 23.16 -8.77 8.35
CA GLN A 50 23.53 -7.75 9.34
C GLN A 50 23.16 -8.18 10.78
N ARG A 51 22.02 -8.86 10.96
CA ARG A 51 21.58 -9.36 12.27
C ARG A 51 22.41 -10.56 12.73
N LEU A 52 22.88 -11.39 11.79
CA LEU A 52 23.83 -12.47 12.08
C LEU A 52 25.19 -11.90 12.51
N ASP A 53 25.69 -10.90 11.79
CA ASP A 53 26.97 -10.23 12.08
C ASP A 53 26.94 -9.50 13.44
N ASN A 54 25.78 -8.95 13.80
CA ASN A 54 25.54 -8.34 15.11
C ASN A 54 25.33 -9.37 16.24
N GLY A 55 25.24 -10.67 15.93
CA GLY A 55 24.95 -11.72 16.90
C GLY A 55 23.52 -11.69 17.46
N GLU A 56 22.59 -10.96 16.83
CA GLU A 56 21.17 -10.92 17.24
C GLU A 56 20.43 -12.21 16.90
N ILE A 57 20.91 -12.96 15.92
CA ILE A 57 20.37 -14.26 15.50
C ILE A 57 21.49 -15.28 15.41
N SER A 58 21.17 -16.55 15.67
CA SER A 58 22.11 -17.65 15.46
C SER A 58 22.21 -18.03 13.98
N GLU A 59 23.31 -18.69 13.60
CA GLU A 59 23.51 -19.20 12.24
C GLU A 59 22.42 -20.22 11.85
N GLU A 60 21.94 -21.01 12.80
CA GLU A 60 20.83 -21.95 12.60
C GLU A 60 19.51 -21.22 12.27
N GLU A 61 19.23 -20.12 12.97
CA GLU A 61 18.03 -19.32 12.75
C GLU A 61 18.11 -18.54 11.42
N TYR A 62 19.30 -18.08 11.05
CA TYR A 62 19.58 -17.49 9.74
C TYR A 62 19.30 -18.49 8.61
N GLN A 63 19.83 -19.70 8.70
CA GLN A 63 19.63 -20.76 7.71
C GLN A 63 18.16 -21.18 7.59
N ARG A 64 17.42 -21.20 8.70
CA ARG A 64 15.98 -21.49 8.69
C ARG A 64 15.19 -20.42 7.94
N ARG A 65 15.47 -19.13 8.21
CA ARG A 65 14.82 -18.00 7.52
C ARG A 65 15.19 -17.93 6.05
N LEU A 66 16.41 -18.34 5.68
CA LEU A 66 16.86 -18.47 4.28
C LEU A 66 16.08 -19.53 3.49
N LYS A 67 15.67 -20.63 4.13
CA LYS A 67 14.87 -21.69 3.49
C LYS A 67 13.41 -21.29 3.28
N ASP A 68 12.90 -20.38 4.11
CA ASP A 68 11.52 -19.90 4.06
C ASP A 68 11.31 -18.70 3.09
N LEU A 69 12.39 -18.20 2.46
CA LEU A 69 12.46 -16.97 1.64
C LEU A 69 12.38 -17.20 0.13
#